data_AF-X1EGQ7-F1
#
_entry.id   AF-X1EGQ7-F1
#
_cell.length_a   1.000
_cell.length_b   1.000
_cell.length_c   1.000
_cell.angle_alpha   90.00
_cell.angle_beta   90.00
_cell.angle_gamma   90.00
#
_symmetry.space_group_name_H-M   'P 1'
#
loop_
_entity.id
_entity.type
_entity.pdbx_description
1 polymer ?
#
loop_
_entity_poly.entity_id
_entity_poly.type
_entity_poly.pdbx_seq_one_letter_code
_entity_poly.pdbx_strand_id
1 'polypeptide(L)'
;MKIVINVCWGGFSVNEAVYKELAIAWDGFGYIQNEDLAIDSDNYQAYRADPSLIAAIEAVGEDNAGGVHASLRVVEIPDGVEWDIDEYDGQETIHEVHRSWR
;
A
#
# COMPACT_ATOMS: atom_id res chain seq x y z
N MET A 1 -4.74 12.82 -1.98
CA MET A 1 -4.60 11.63 -1.11
C MET A 1 -3.31 10.89 -1.45
N LYS A 2 -2.84 9.98 -0.58
CA LYS A 2 -1.62 9.19 -0.78
C LYS A 2 -1.94 7.71 -0.88
N ILE A 3 -1.21 7.00 -1.71
CA ILE A 3 -1.34 5.55 -1.89
C ILE A 3 0.06 4.95 -1.95
N VAL A 4 0.26 3.81 -1.27
CA VAL A 4 1.52 3.05 -1.38
C VAL A 4 1.41 1.93 -2.40
N ILE A 5 2.43 1.84 -3.25
CA ILE A 5 2.61 0.78 -4.25
C ILE A 5 3.96 0.08 -4.10
N ASN A 6 4.04 -1.15 -4.61
CA ASN A 6 5.27 -1.87 -4.82
C ASN A 6 5.88 -1.50 -6.18
N VAL A 7 7.18 -1.23 -6.22
CA VAL A 7 7.94 -0.87 -7.43
C VAL A 7 9.08 -1.87 -7.69
N CYS A 8 8.97 -3.07 -7.13
CA CYS A 8 9.93 -4.15 -7.25
C CYS A 8 9.26 -5.42 -7.77
N TRP A 9 9.99 -6.19 -8.57
CA TRP A 9 9.53 -7.51 -8.99
C TRP A 9 9.26 -8.41 -7.78
N GLY A 10 8.06 -8.96 -7.68
CA GLY A 10 7.61 -9.72 -6.51
C GLY A 10 6.24 -9.30 -6.00
N GLY A 11 6.10 -9.16 -4.69
CA GLY A 11 4.81 -8.87 -4.05
C GLY A 11 4.91 -7.77 -3.01
N PHE A 12 3.78 -7.11 -2.75
CA PHE A 12 3.69 -6.10 -1.72
C PHE A 12 3.81 -6.72 -0.32
N SER A 13 4.80 -6.25 0.44
CA SER A 13 4.96 -6.56 1.85
C SER A 13 5.69 -5.42 2.54
N VAL A 14 5.41 -5.23 3.82
CA VAL A 14 6.12 -4.26 4.67
C VAL A 14 7.07 -4.98 5.63
N ASN A 15 8.03 -4.26 6.21
CA ASN A 15 8.92 -4.80 7.22
C ASN A 15 8.27 -4.82 8.63
N GLU A 16 8.96 -5.46 9.58
CA GLU A 16 8.53 -5.51 10.98
C GLU A 16 8.48 -4.12 11.66
N ALA A 17 9.26 -3.15 11.18
CA ALA A 17 9.26 -1.80 11.75
C ALA A 17 7.94 -1.06 11.45
N VAL A 18 7.37 -1.24 10.26
CA VAL A 18 6.05 -0.67 9.92
C VAL A 18 4.96 -1.24 10.83
N TYR A 19 5.00 -2.53 11.14
CA TYR A 19 4.07 -3.15 12.11
C TYR A 19 4.21 -2.55 13.51
N LYS A 20 5.44 -2.26 13.95
CA LYS A 20 5.70 -1.61 15.24
C LYS A 20 5.12 -0.20 15.29
N GLU A 21 5.28 0.57 14.22
CA GLU A 21 4.68 1.92 14.11
C GLU A 21 3.14 1.86 14.10
N LEU A 22 2.57 0.85 13.45
CA LEU A 22 1.13 0.60 13.43
C LEU A 22 0.57 0.01 14.74
N ALA A 23 1.43 -0.37 15.68
CA ALA A 23 1.08 -1.03 16.94
C ALA A 23 0.24 -2.32 16.75
N ILE A 24 0.51 -3.06 15.68
CA ILE A 24 -0.13 -4.35 15.38
C ILE A 24 0.86 -5.52 15.57
N ALA A 25 0.33 -6.73 15.73
CA ALA A 25 1.16 -7.92 15.92
C ALA A 25 1.84 -8.34 14.61
N TRP A 26 3.15 -8.59 14.65
CA TRP A 26 3.90 -9.08 13.49
C TRP A 26 3.39 -10.46 13.05
N ASP A 27 3.05 -10.57 11.77
CA ASP A 27 2.51 -11.79 11.15
C ASP A 27 3.61 -12.78 10.70
N GLY A 28 4.88 -12.35 10.69
CA GLY A 28 6.01 -13.13 10.20
C GLY A 28 6.39 -12.87 8.73
N PHE A 29 5.52 -12.22 7.96
CA PHE A 29 5.61 -12.15 6.49
C PHE A 29 5.50 -10.74 5.92
N GLY A 30 4.90 -9.80 6.64
CA GLY A 30 4.72 -8.41 6.20
C GLY A 30 3.45 -8.16 5.41
N TYR A 31 2.43 -9.02 5.53
CA TYR A 31 1.20 -8.92 4.77
C TYR A 31 0.12 -8.17 5.54
N ILE A 32 0.01 -6.87 5.28
CA ILE A 32 -1.07 -6.04 5.83
C ILE A 32 -2.30 -6.18 4.94
N GLN A 33 -3.46 -6.32 5.57
CA GLN A 33 -4.77 -6.37 4.95
C GLN A 33 -5.70 -5.31 5.56
N ASN A 34 -6.91 -5.19 5.01
CA ASN A 34 -7.91 -4.25 5.51
C ASN A 34 -8.26 -4.51 6.98
N GLU A 35 -8.35 -5.79 7.37
CA GLU A 35 -8.76 -6.20 8.72
C GLU A 35 -7.76 -5.76 9.78
N ASP A 36 -6.47 -5.74 9.46
CA ASP A 36 -5.39 -5.32 10.38
C ASP A 36 -5.51 -3.84 10.77
N LEU A 37 -6.09 -3.03 9.87
CA LEU A 37 -6.31 -1.60 10.07
C LEU A 37 -7.79 -1.27 10.37
N ALA A 38 -8.61 -2.28 10.64
CA ALA A 38 -10.04 -2.14 10.89
C ALA A 38 -10.80 -1.37 9.78
N ILE A 39 -10.41 -1.58 8.52
CA ILE A 39 -11.02 -0.97 7.35
C ILE A 39 -12.16 -1.85 6.86
N ASP A 40 -13.38 -1.32 6.90
CA ASP A 40 -14.58 -1.95 6.35
C ASP A 40 -14.83 -1.39 4.93
N SER A 41 -14.35 -2.10 3.91
CA SER A 41 -14.45 -1.69 2.51
C SER A 41 -14.53 -2.90 1.58
N ASP A 42 -15.37 -2.80 0.54
CA ASP A 42 -15.45 -3.80 -0.53
C ASP A 42 -14.17 -3.84 -1.40
N ASN A 43 -13.34 -2.80 -1.33
CA ASN A 43 -12.03 -2.79 -1.99
C ASN A 43 -10.97 -3.45 -1.09
N TYR A 44 -10.51 -4.64 -1.48
CA TYR A 44 -9.48 -5.41 -0.76
C TYR A 44 -8.10 -4.72 -0.69
N GLN A 45 -7.88 -3.65 -1.46
CA GLN A 45 -6.67 -2.83 -1.44
C GLN A 45 -6.88 -1.47 -0.74
N ALA A 46 -8.02 -1.24 -0.07
CA ALA A 46 -8.30 0.02 0.60
C ALA A 46 -7.22 0.41 1.63
N TYR A 47 -6.62 -0.57 2.30
CA TYR A 47 -5.50 -0.37 3.23
C TYR A 47 -4.30 0.35 2.61
N ARG A 48 -4.09 0.28 1.29
CA ARG A 48 -2.98 0.95 0.57
C ARG A 48 -3.08 2.47 0.63
N ALA A 49 -4.26 3.00 0.88
CA ALA A 49 -4.51 4.43 1.02
C ALA A 49 -4.75 4.85 2.48
N ASP A 50 -4.60 3.92 3.44
CA ASP A 50 -4.87 4.22 4.84
C ASP A 50 -3.84 5.23 5.38
N PRO A 51 -4.28 6.34 5.99
CA PRO A 51 -3.37 7.35 6.52
C PRO A 51 -2.38 6.81 7.55
N SER A 52 -2.76 5.80 8.34
CA SER A 52 -1.89 5.20 9.37
C SER A 52 -0.78 4.39 8.73
N LEU A 53 -1.09 3.62 7.67
CA LEU A 53 -0.08 2.89 6.91
C LEU A 53 0.91 3.85 6.23
N ILE A 54 0.41 4.89 5.57
CA ILE A 54 1.26 5.89 4.92
C ILE A 54 2.18 6.56 5.95
N ALA A 55 1.62 7.00 7.08
CA ALA A 55 2.41 7.64 8.13
C ALA A 55 3.47 6.70 8.73
N ALA A 56 3.14 5.42 8.92
CA ALA A 56 4.10 4.42 9.40
C ALA A 56 5.24 4.19 8.39
N ILE A 57 4.93 4.12 7.10
CA ILE A 57 5.93 3.98 6.04
C ILE A 57 6.84 5.21 5.96
N GLU A 58 6.27 6.41 6.05
CA GLU A 58 7.04 7.66 6.06
C GLU A 58 7.94 7.77 7.31
N ALA A 59 7.47 7.30 8.46
CA ALA A 59 8.25 7.29 9.71
C ALA A 59 9.43 6.31 9.67
N VAL A 60 9.23 5.11 9.11
CA VAL A 60 10.29 4.11 8.91
C VAL A 60 11.24 4.51 7.77
N GLY A 61 10.73 5.27 6.81
CA GLY A 61 11.39 5.65 5.56
C GLY A 61 11.11 4.63 4.46
N GLU A 62 10.69 5.12 3.29
CA GLU A 62 10.24 4.30 2.15
C GLU A 62 11.25 3.22 1.74
N ASP A 63 12.54 3.56 1.69
CA ASP A 63 13.62 2.64 1.30
C ASP A 63 13.78 1.45 2.26
N ASN A 64 13.33 1.58 3.51
CA ASN A 64 13.44 0.54 4.54
C ASN A 64 12.09 -0.12 4.84
N ALA A 65 10.98 0.48 4.44
CA ALA A 65 9.64 0.04 4.81
C ALA A 65 9.20 -1.25 4.11
N GLY A 66 9.82 -1.61 2.98
CA GLY A 66 9.53 -2.83 2.23
C GLY A 66 10.01 -4.11 2.92
N GLY A 67 9.25 -5.19 2.75
CA GLY A 67 9.70 -6.54 3.11
C GLY A 67 10.88 -7.02 2.25
N VAL A 68 11.35 -8.24 2.49
CA VAL A 68 12.58 -8.81 1.86
C VAL A 68 12.54 -8.81 0.33
N HIS A 69 11.35 -8.86 -0.26
CA HIS A 69 11.12 -8.89 -1.70
C HIS A 69 10.18 -7.77 -2.19
N ALA A 70 10.15 -6.65 -1.48
CA ALA A 70 9.32 -5.49 -1.83
C ALA A 70 10.15 -4.20 -1.82
N SER A 71 9.79 -3.26 -2.69
CA SER A 71 10.27 -1.88 -2.60
C SER A 71 9.08 -0.98 -2.72
N LEU A 72 8.84 -0.18 -1.69
CA LEU A 72 7.61 0.60 -1.59
C LEU A 72 7.84 2.02 -2.08
N ARG A 73 6.78 2.61 -2.64
CA ARG A 73 6.74 4.02 -3.02
C ARG A 73 5.39 4.60 -2.64
N VAL A 74 5.41 5.75 -1.98
CA VAL A 74 4.20 6.55 -1.74
C VAL A 74 3.97 7.49 -2.91
N VAL A 75 2.77 7.45 -3.48
CA VAL A 75 2.37 8.29 -4.62
C VAL A 75 1.23 9.20 -4.18
N GLU A 76 1.34 10.48 -4.53
CA GLU A 76 0.27 11.45 -4.32
C GLU A 76 -0.65 11.48 -5.54
N ILE A 77 -1.96 11.35 -5.31
CA ILE A 77 -3.00 11.53 -6.32
C ILE A 77 -4.00 12.62 -5.87
N PRO A 78 -4.73 13.26 -6.81
CA PRO A 78 -5.73 14.26 -6.44
C PRO A 78 -6.84 13.67 -5.56
N ASP A 79 -7.40 14.49 -4.67
CA ASP A 79 -8.52 14.06 -3.82
C ASP A 79 -9.79 13.82 -4.65
N GLY A 80 -10.58 12.82 -4.26
CA GLY A 80 -11.86 12.50 -4.90
C GLY A 80 -11.75 11.81 -6.26
N VAL A 81 -10.55 11.40 -6.67
CA VAL A 81 -10.32 10.59 -7.87
C VAL A 81 -10.45 9.11 -7.51
N GLU A 82 -11.30 8.39 -8.23
CA GLU A 82 -11.34 6.94 -8.19
C GLU A 82 -10.08 6.39 -8.87
N TRP A 83 -9.44 5.40 -8.25
CA TRP A 83 -8.16 4.87 -8.68
C TRP A 83 -8.18 3.34 -8.68
N ASP A 84 -7.29 2.77 -9.46
CA ASP A 84 -7.02 1.33 -9.51
C ASP A 84 -5.51 1.10 -9.54
N ILE A 85 -5.07 -0.05 -8.99
CA ILE A 85 -3.67 -0.47 -9.06
C ILE A 85 -3.56 -1.50 -10.19
N ASP A 86 -2.88 -1.12 -11.26
CA ASP A 86 -2.44 -2.04 -12.31
C ASP A 86 -1.14 -2.71 -11.85
N GLU A 87 -1.13 -4.04 -11.82
CA GLU A 87 -0.04 -4.84 -11.26
C GLU A 87 0.56 -5.72 -12.36
N TYR A 88 1.88 -5.61 -12.56
CA TYR A 88 2.62 -6.44 -13.50
C TYR A 88 3.86 -7.06 -12.84
N ASP A 89 3.70 -8.27 -12.30
CA ASP A 89 4.75 -9.06 -11.62
C ASP A 89 5.45 -8.31 -10.47
N GLY A 90 4.67 -7.57 -9.70
CA GLY A 90 5.07 -6.75 -8.56
C GLY A 90 5.37 -5.30 -8.91
N GLN A 91 5.56 -4.97 -10.19
CA GLN A 91 5.66 -3.59 -10.64
C GLN A 91 4.26 -2.99 -10.74
N GLU A 92 3.85 -2.30 -9.68
CA GLU A 92 2.53 -1.68 -9.60
C GLU A 92 2.55 -0.26 -10.15
N THR A 93 1.45 0.15 -10.79
CA THR A 93 1.18 1.51 -11.24
C THR A 93 -0.24 1.94 -10.85
N ILE A 94 -0.42 3.19 -10.42
CA ILE A 94 -1.72 3.74 -10.04
C ILE A 94 -2.34 4.46 -11.23
N HIS A 95 -3.53 4.04 -11.63
CA HIS A 95 -4.29 4.61 -12.73
C HIS A 95 -5.59 5.24 -12.21
N GLU A 96 -6.00 6.36 -12.80
CA GLU A 96 -7.34 6.91 -12.58
C GLU A 96 -8.37 6.01 -13.27
N VAL A 97 -9.45 5.68 -12.55
CA VAL A 97 -10.60 4.97 -13.12
C VAL A 97 -11.39 5.94 -13.99
N HIS A 98 -11.32 5.74 -15.30
CA HIS A 98 -12.05 6.58 -16.26
C HIS A 98 -13.16 5.81 -16.97
N ARG A 99 -14.26 6.52 -17.26
CA ARG A 99 -15.36 5.96 -18.05
C ARG A 99 -14.95 5.88 -19.52
N SER A 100 -15.32 4.78 -20.16
CA SER A 100 -15.10 4.57 -21.59
C SER A 100 -16.43 4.27 -22.27
N TRP A 101 -16.66 4.85 -23.45
CA TRP A 101 -17.86 4.62 -24.26
C TRP A 101 -17.43 4.13 -25.66
N ARG A 102 -18.28 3.33 -26.29
CA ARG A 102 -18.13 2.87 -27.68
C ARG A 102 -19.30 3.35 -28.51
#